data_AF-A0A2N5KLQ4-F1
#
_entry.id   AF-A0A2N5KLQ4-F1
#
_cell.length_a   1.000
_cell.length_b   1.000
_cell.length_c   1.000
_cell.angle_alpha   90.00
_cell.angle_beta   90.00
_cell.angle_gamma   90.00
#
_symmetry.space_group_name_H-M   'P 1'
#
loop_
_entity.id
_entity.type
_entity.pdbx_description
1 polymer ?
#
loop_
_entity_poly.entity_id
_entity_poly.type
_entity_poly.pdbx_seq_one_letter_code
_entity_poly.pdbx_strand_id
1 'polypeptide(L)'
;MLRNSSLRPDLPELLRAVTEDGVSTQRIMMTTDGPSPEFLAEHGLVDGMLRIAVENGVPPIQALQMVTINPATLFRIDGQVGGIGIGRRADLLLLPDLVSFRPETVITQGRIVAENGELTAPLPRLDWSRYGSRPRFDGSLDLADPTLYPLRASGDEAEVPVLHLKTTVISERRDARVRVRDGRVALDERRGLLHAALVDRGGDWISRALVSGFADDLEGLASTYNTTTQTLVLGRNPAAMARAARRVQELGGGIAIVKDGGVTHESPSPSPA
;
A
#
# COMPACT_ATOMS: atom_id res chain seq x y z
N MET A 1 14.37 7.13 -11.95
CA MET A 1 12.93 7.24 -11.61
C MET A 1 12.84 7.76 -10.20
N LEU A 2 12.09 8.85 -9.99
CA LEU A 2 11.82 9.42 -8.67
C LEU A 2 10.39 9.04 -8.29
N ARG A 3 10.18 8.64 -7.04
CA ARG A 3 8.86 8.21 -6.56
C ARG A 3 8.39 9.10 -5.42
N ASN A 4 7.07 9.27 -5.31
CA ASN A 4 6.46 9.94 -4.18
C ASN A 4 5.15 9.23 -3.79
N SER A 5 5.11 8.66 -2.59
CA SER A 5 3.93 7.95 -2.08
C SER A 5 3.90 7.98 -0.55
N SER A 6 2.81 7.51 0.04
CA SER A 6 2.65 7.42 1.50
C SER A 6 3.77 6.62 2.21
N LEU A 7 4.35 5.62 1.56
CA LEU A 7 5.45 4.83 2.13
C LEU A 7 6.81 5.53 2.03
N ARG A 8 6.98 6.37 1.00
CA ARG A 8 8.23 7.06 0.66
C ARG A 8 7.91 8.46 0.13
N PRO A 9 7.59 9.42 1.02
CA PRO A 9 7.37 10.82 0.65
C PRO A 9 8.70 11.59 0.62
N ASP A 10 9.73 10.98 0.03
CA ASP A 10 11.11 11.49 0.01
C ASP A 10 11.47 12.26 -1.27
N LEU A 11 10.48 12.51 -2.14
CA LEU A 11 10.69 13.27 -3.37
C LEU A 11 11.36 14.64 -3.15
N PRO A 12 10.99 15.46 -2.14
CA PRO A 12 11.68 16.73 -1.89
C PRO A 12 13.19 16.56 -1.70
N GLU A 13 13.61 15.54 -0.95
CA GLU A 13 15.03 15.24 -0.71
C GLU A 13 15.73 14.79 -2.00
N LEU A 14 15.09 13.88 -2.75
CA LEU A 14 15.64 13.36 -4.00
C LEU A 14 15.79 14.44 -5.08
N LEU A 15 14.92 15.45 -5.08
CA LEU A 15 14.95 16.56 -6.04
C LEU A 15 16.13 17.50 -5.83
N ARG A 16 16.75 17.52 -4.65
CA ARG A 16 17.96 18.31 -4.41
C ARG A 16 19.09 17.90 -5.33
N ALA A 17 19.24 16.62 -5.65
CA ALA A 17 20.20 16.16 -6.64
C ALA A 17 19.89 16.69 -8.06
N VAL A 18 18.62 16.97 -8.38
CA VAL A 18 18.24 17.56 -9.67
C VAL A 18 18.55 19.05 -9.69
N THR A 19 18.24 19.77 -8.61
CA THR A 19 18.28 21.23 -8.56
C THR A 19 19.62 21.79 -8.09
N GLU A 20 20.27 21.20 -7.10
CA GLU A 20 21.56 21.64 -6.55
C GLU A 20 22.73 21.13 -7.38
N ASP A 21 22.71 19.84 -7.78
CA ASP A 21 23.79 19.24 -8.57
C ASP A 21 23.62 19.43 -10.09
N GLY A 22 22.51 20.05 -10.52
CA GLY A 22 22.25 20.37 -11.93
C GLY A 22 22.09 19.13 -12.84
N VAL A 23 21.60 18.02 -12.29
CA VAL A 23 21.40 16.78 -13.06
C VAL A 23 20.36 16.99 -14.17
N SER A 24 20.68 16.52 -15.38
CA SER A 24 19.77 16.61 -16.52
C SER A 24 18.47 15.82 -16.28
N THR A 25 17.33 16.50 -16.43
CA THR A 25 16.00 15.91 -16.28
C THR A 25 15.57 15.04 -17.46
N GLN A 26 16.27 15.06 -18.60
CA GLN A 26 15.86 14.36 -19.84
C GLN A 26 15.68 12.85 -19.72
N ARG A 27 16.29 12.23 -18.71
CA ARG A 27 16.17 10.78 -18.42
C ARG A 27 15.59 10.51 -17.03
N ILE A 28 14.98 11.51 -16.42
CA ILE A 28 14.27 11.39 -15.16
C ILE A 28 12.79 11.23 -15.47
N MET A 29 12.16 10.28 -14.80
CA MET A 29 10.70 10.16 -14.76
C MET A 29 10.23 10.15 -13.31
N MET A 30 9.02 10.64 -13.07
CA MET A 30 8.38 10.61 -11.75
C MET A 30 7.20 9.64 -11.72
N THR A 31 6.95 9.00 -10.58
CA THR A 31 5.82 8.08 -10.37
C THR A 31 5.25 8.17 -8.97
N THR A 32 3.95 7.95 -8.82
CA THR A 32 3.29 7.87 -7.52
C THR A 32 3.45 6.49 -6.86
N ASP A 33 3.99 5.49 -7.58
CA ASP A 33 4.08 4.10 -7.11
C ASP A 33 2.68 3.56 -6.73
N GLY A 34 2.39 3.38 -5.44
CA GLY A 34 1.07 2.98 -4.91
C GLY A 34 0.75 3.70 -3.61
N PRO A 35 0.28 4.97 -3.65
CA PRO A 35 -0.06 5.72 -2.45
C PRO A 35 -1.37 5.23 -1.83
N SER A 36 -1.55 5.44 -0.52
CA SER A 36 -2.82 5.15 0.15
C SER A 36 -3.92 6.11 -0.33
N PRO A 37 -5.21 5.73 -0.23
CA PRO A 37 -6.32 6.62 -0.58
C PRO A 37 -6.32 7.95 0.18
N GLU A 38 -5.94 7.92 1.46
CA GLU A 38 -5.79 9.12 2.30
C GLU A 38 -4.72 10.06 1.75
N PHE A 39 -3.54 9.52 1.41
CA PHE A 39 -2.45 10.30 0.84
C PHE A 39 -2.83 10.92 -0.51
N LEU A 40 -3.59 10.20 -1.33
CA LEU A 40 -4.12 10.74 -2.59
C LEU A 40 -5.11 11.87 -2.38
N ALA A 41 -6.00 11.73 -1.40
CA ALA A 41 -6.99 12.76 -1.08
C ALA A 41 -6.33 14.06 -0.59
N GLU A 42 -5.25 13.93 0.19
CA GLU A 42 -4.52 15.08 0.74
C GLU A 42 -3.57 15.72 -0.27
N HIS A 43 -2.79 14.91 -0.99
CA HIS A 43 -1.67 15.41 -1.79
C HIS A 43 -1.95 15.42 -3.30
N GLY A 44 -3.02 14.78 -3.78
CA GLY A 44 -3.25 14.55 -5.21
C GLY A 44 -2.46 13.34 -5.75
N LEU A 45 -2.54 13.13 -7.06
CA LEU A 45 -1.88 12.02 -7.76
C LEU A 45 -0.62 12.55 -8.46
N VAL A 46 -0.62 12.59 -9.79
CA VAL A 46 0.49 13.12 -10.58
C VAL A 46 0.56 14.64 -10.47
N ASP A 47 -0.59 15.31 -10.36
CA ASP A 47 -0.69 16.76 -10.13
C ASP A 47 0.01 17.17 -8.82
N GLY A 48 -0.20 16.42 -7.73
CA GLY A 48 0.48 16.61 -6.47
C GLY A 48 2.00 16.48 -6.57
N MET A 49 2.44 15.45 -7.26
CA MET A 49 3.85 15.20 -7.49
C MET A 49 4.51 16.32 -8.33
N LEU A 50 3.78 16.90 -9.30
CA LEU A 50 4.23 18.06 -10.06
C LEU A 50 4.38 19.30 -9.17
N ARG A 51 3.42 19.56 -8.26
CA ARG A 51 3.51 20.65 -7.28
C ARG A 51 4.76 20.54 -6.43
N ILE A 52 4.99 19.37 -5.84
CA ILE A 52 6.19 19.08 -5.04
C ILE A 52 7.46 19.35 -5.86
N ALA A 53 7.50 18.93 -7.12
CA ALA A 53 8.65 19.16 -7.98
C ALA A 53 8.93 20.66 -8.20
N VAL A 54 7.90 21.44 -8.52
CA VAL A 54 8.04 22.88 -8.77
C VAL A 54 8.38 23.65 -7.50
N GLU A 55 7.75 23.31 -6.37
CA GLU A 55 8.04 23.89 -5.05
C GLU A 55 9.49 23.66 -4.61
N ASN A 56 10.09 22.55 -5.05
CA ASN A 56 11.49 22.22 -4.79
C ASN A 56 12.46 22.70 -5.90
N GLY A 57 12.01 23.61 -6.76
CA GLY A 57 12.87 24.36 -7.69
C GLY A 57 13.00 23.76 -9.09
N VAL A 58 12.27 22.69 -9.42
CA VAL A 58 12.25 22.18 -10.80
C VAL A 58 11.40 23.12 -11.68
N PRO A 59 11.90 23.57 -12.85
CA PRO A 59 11.10 24.37 -13.76
C PRO A 59 9.82 23.61 -14.21
N PRO A 60 8.63 24.24 -14.22
CA PRO A 60 7.36 23.57 -14.51
C PRO A 60 7.33 22.73 -15.79
N ILE A 61 7.94 23.23 -16.87
CA ILE A 61 8.01 22.50 -18.14
C ILE A 61 8.88 21.23 -18.01
N GLN A 62 9.97 21.28 -17.25
CA GLN A 62 10.79 20.10 -17.00
C GLN A 62 10.05 19.09 -16.11
N ALA A 63 9.29 19.56 -15.10
CA ALA A 63 8.44 18.70 -14.29
C ALA A 63 7.39 17.96 -15.15
N LEU A 64 6.73 18.66 -16.08
CA LEU A 64 5.82 18.06 -17.05
C LEU A 64 6.53 17.03 -17.94
N GLN A 65 7.73 17.33 -18.43
CA GLN A 65 8.51 16.38 -19.24
C GLN A 65 8.79 15.08 -18.49
N MET A 66 9.09 15.16 -17.19
CA MET A 66 9.34 13.99 -16.33
C MET A 66 8.11 13.08 -16.11
N VAL A 67 6.90 13.54 -16.42
CA VAL A 67 5.67 12.72 -16.34
C VAL A 67 4.99 12.50 -17.70
N THR A 68 5.57 13.01 -18.78
CA THR A 68 5.02 12.89 -20.15
C THR A 68 6.04 12.31 -21.13
N ILE A 69 6.90 13.14 -21.73
CA ILE A 69 7.78 12.72 -22.82
C ILE A 69 8.91 11.80 -22.34
N ASN A 70 9.43 12.00 -21.12
CA ASN A 70 10.52 11.18 -20.59
C ASN A 70 10.09 9.72 -20.39
N PRO A 71 8.98 9.41 -19.68
CA PRO A 71 8.49 8.04 -19.60
C PRO A 71 8.08 7.48 -20.98
N ALA A 72 7.47 8.29 -21.85
CA ALA A 72 7.14 7.83 -23.21
C ALA A 72 8.38 7.42 -24.02
N THR A 73 9.46 8.18 -23.90
CA THR A 73 10.76 7.89 -24.54
C THR A 73 11.39 6.63 -23.96
N LEU A 74 11.36 6.47 -22.63
CA LEU A 74 11.86 5.27 -21.95
C LEU A 74 11.16 4.00 -22.46
N PHE A 75 9.83 4.06 -22.59
CA PHE A 75 9.02 2.95 -23.10
C PHE A 75 8.99 2.85 -24.63
N ARG A 76 9.68 3.74 -25.36
CA ARG A 76 9.72 3.80 -26.84
C ARG A 76 8.33 3.94 -27.48
N ILE A 77 7.46 4.71 -26.84
CA ILE A 77 6.11 5.04 -27.30
C ILE A 77 5.92 6.55 -27.48
N ASP A 78 7.01 7.32 -27.48
CA ASP A 78 7.03 8.78 -27.68
C ASP A 78 6.55 9.21 -29.07
N GLY A 79 6.56 8.31 -30.06
CA GLY A 79 5.87 8.51 -31.34
C GLY A 79 4.33 8.48 -31.23
N GLN A 80 3.78 8.01 -30.10
CA GLN A 80 2.32 7.88 -29.87
C GLN A 80 1.81 8.83 -28.78
N VAL A 81 2.56 9.02 -27.69
CA VAL A 81 2.11 9.75 -26.48
C VAL A 81 3.23 10.63 -25.90
N GLY A 82 2.92 11.35 -24.80
CA GLY A 82 3.91 12.10 -24.03
C GLY A 82 4.30 13.46 -24.64
N GLY A 83 3.68 13.88 -25.75
CA GLY A 83 3.88 15.20 -26.32
C GLY A 83 2.84 15.53 -27.38
N ILE A 84 2.71 16.81 -27.71
CA ILE A 84 1.73 17.31 -28.69
C ILE A 84 2.41 17.38 -30.05
N GLY A 85 1.86 16.69 -31.04
CA GLY A 85 2.40 16.66 -32.40
C GLY A 85 1.54 15.86 -33.36
N ILE A 86 1.75 16.09 -34.66
CA ILE A 86 1.02 15.40 -35.73
C ILE A 86 1.28 13.89 -35.64
N GLY A 87 0.22 13.08 -35.76
CA GLY A 87 0.30 11.62 -35.71
C GLY A 87 0.31 11.01 -34.31
N ARG A 88 0.36 11.83 -33.25
CA ARG A 88 0.26 11.37 -31.84
C ARG A 88 -1.20 11.28 -31.40
N ARG A 89 -1.45 10.53 -30.32
CA ARG A 89 -2.76 10.46 -29.68
C ARG A 89 -3.12 11.82 -29.09
N ALA A 90 -4.38 12.22 -29.26
CA ALA A 90 -4.92 13.43 -28.64
C ALA A 90 -5.30 13.16 -27.17
N ASP A 91 -4.28 12.85 -26.37
CA ASP A 91 -4.34 12.76 -24.90
C ASP A 91 -3.80 14.09 -24.35
N LEU A 92 -4.70 15.00 -23.97
CA LEU A 92 -4.41 16.40 -23.67
C LEU A 92 -5.04 16.82 -22.33
N LEU A 93 -4.35 17.73 -21.65
CA LEU A 93 -4.85 18.40 -20.45
C LEU A 93 -4.87 19.91 -20.73
N LEU A 94 -6.01 20.57 -20.48
CA LEU A 94 -6.08 22.02 -20.45
C LEU A 94 -5.88 22.44 -18.99
N LEU A 95 -4.72 23.02 -18.72
CA LEU A 95 -4.35 23.50 -17.39
C LEU A 95 -4.56 25.02 -17.34
N PRO A 96 -5.30 25.54 -16.35
CA PRO A 96 -5.47 26.99 -16.17
C PRO A 96 -4.17 27.66 -15.71
N ASP A 97 -3.28 26.90 -15.06
CA ASP A 97 -2.03 27.36 -14.52
C ASP A 97 -1.01 26.20 -14.39
N LEU A 98 0.26 26.54 -14.17
CA LEU A 98 1.36 25.59 -13.92
C LEU A 98 1.80 25.59 -12.44
N VAL A 99 0.87 25.90 -11.54
CA VAL A 99 1.05 25.95 -10.09
C VAL A 99 0.27 24.82 -9.42
N SER A 100 -1.03 24.71 -9.69
CA SER A 100 -1.93 23.67 -9.20
C SER A 100 -1.78 22.36 -9.98
N PHE A 101 -1.49 22.46 -11.28
CA PHE A 101 -1.52 21.37 -12.27
C PHE A 101 -2.86 20.62 -12.34
N ARG A 102 -3.94 21.23 -11.84
CA ARG A 102 -5.28 20.63 -11.90
C ARG A 102 -5.91 20.94 -13.26
N PRO A 103 -6.25 19.94 -14.08
CA PRO A 103 -6.85 20.19 -15.38
C PRO A 103 -8.29 20.71 -15.25
N GLU A 104 -8.61 21.72 -16.05
CA GLU A 104 -9.98 22.16 -16.31
C GLU A 104 -10.68 21.19 -17.27
N THR A 105 -9.96 20.73 -18.30
CA THR A 105 -10.45 19.76 -19.28
C THR A 105 -9.46 18.62 -19.46
N VAL A 106 -9.97 17.39 -19.48
CA VAL A 106 -9.21 16.17 -19.80
C VAL A 106 -9.73 15.59 -21.10
N ILE A 107 -8.84 15.45 -22.08
CA ILE A 107 -9.12 14.88 -23.39
C ILE A 107 -8.32 13.58 -23.51
N THR A 108 -8.96 12.48 -23.87
CA THR A 108 -8.27 11.24 -24.27
C THR A 108 -8.74 10.78 -25.63
N GLN A 109 -7.79 10.39 -26.49
CA GLN A 109 -8.05 9.98 -27.87
C GLN A 109 -8.97 10.95 -28.64
N GLY A 110 -8.85 12.25 -28.36
CA GLY A 110 -9.64 13.31 -29.00
C GLY A 110 -11.06 13.49 -28.47
N ARG A 111 -11.42 12.84 -27.35
CA ARG A 111 -12.71 13.00 -26.68
C ARG A 111 -12.52 13.64 -25.31
N ILE A 112 -13.33 14.64 -25.02
CA ILE A 112 -13.44 15.21 -23.67
C ILE A 112 -14.04 14.13 -22.75
N VAL A 113 -13.32 13.78 -21.68
CA VAL A 113 -13.74 12.76 -20.70
C VAL A 113 -13.88 13.30 -19.28
N ALA A 114 -13.39 14.50 -19.02
CA ALA A 114 -13.68 15.25 -17.80
C ALA A 114 -13.63 16.75 -18.05
N GLU A 115 -14.50 17.50 -17.38
CA GLU A 115 -14.55 18.96 -17.38
C GLU A 115 -14.86 19.46 -15.97
N ASN A 116 -14.18 20.52 -15.54
CA ASN A 116 -14.39 21.18 -14.24
C ASN A 116 -14.34 20.21 -13.03
N GLY A 117 -13.52 19.15 -13.14
CA GLY A 117 -13.37 18.13 -12.10
C GLY A 117 -14.43 17.04 -12.10
N GLU A 118 -15.36 17.04 -13.05
CA GLU A 118 -16.39 16.01 -13.21
C GLU A 118 -16.14 15.16 -14.46
N LEU A 119 -16.45 13.87 -14.37
CA LEU A 119 -16.36 12.96 -15.52
C LEU A 119 -17.51 13.23 -16.50
N THR A 120 -17.19 13.37 -17.77
CA THR A 120 -18.18 13.52 -18.86
C THR A 120 -18.43 12.20 -19.60
N ALA A 121 -17.67 11.16 -19.27
CA ALA A 121 -17.81 9.80 -19.81
C ALA A 121 -17.95 8.77 -18.66
N PRO A 122 -18.72 7.69 -18.87
CA PRO A 122 -18.85 6.64 -17.86
C PRO A 122 -17.54 5.88 -17.70
N LEU A 123 -17.22 5.51 -16.46
CA LEU A 123 -16.13 4.57 -16.19
C LEU A 123 -16.51 3.17 -16.68
N PRO A 124 -15.57 2.41 -17.27
CA PRO A 124 -15.83 1.04 -17.69
C PRO A 124 -16.16 0.18 -16.46
N ARG A 125 -17.22 -0.62 -16.56
CA ARG A 125 -17.50 -1.66 -15.56
C ARG A 125 -16.55 -2.83 -15.79
N LEU A 126 -15.75 -3.15 -14.78
CA LEU A 126 -14.87 -4.31 -14.78
C LEU A 126 -15.58 -5.50 -14.15
N ASP A 127 -15.55 -6.63 -14.85
CA ASP A 127 -16.00 -7.91 -14.28
C ASP A 127 -14.88 -8.49 -13.41
N TRP A 128 -14.81 -8.01 -12.17
CA TRP A 128 -13.81 -8.41 -11.18
C TRP A 128 -13.79 -9.92 -10.92
N SER A 129 -14.93 -10.60 -11.11
CA SER A 129 -15.05 -12.05 -10.91
C SER A 129 -14.12 -12.84 -11.85
N ARG A 130 -13.91 -12.36 -13.09
CA ARG A 130 -13.05 -13.01 -14.09
C ARG A 130 -11.57 -13.01 -13.72
N TYR A 131 -11.15 -12.06 -12.88
CA TYR A 131 -9.74 -11.91 -12.50
C TYR A 131 -9.41 -12.63 -11.19
N GLY A 132 -10.39 -13.31 -10.57
CA GLY A 132 -10.19 -13.98 -9.29
C GLY A 132 -9.77 -13.01 -8.18
N SER A 133 -10.14 -11.73 -8.29
CA SER A 133 -9.66 -10.64 -7.42
C SER A 133 -10.30 -10.62 -6.04
N ARG A 134 -11.02 -11.67 -5.65
CA ARG A 134 -11.75 -11.75 -4.38
C ARG A 134 -10.91 -12.51 -3.35
N PRO A 135 -10.76 -11.98 -2.12
CA PRO A 135 -10.33 -12.80 -0.99
C PRO A 135 -11.22 -14.04 -0.90
N ARG A 136 -10.60 -15.19 -0.67
CA ARG A 136 -11.32 -16.43 -0.38
C ARG A 136 -11.20 -16.69 1.12
N PHE A 137 -12.16 -17.44 1.65
CA PHE A 137 -12.19 -17.83 3.06
C PHE A 137 -12.92 -19.17 3.21
N ASP A 138 -12.84 -20.02 2.20
CA ASP A 138 -13.53 -21.30 2.05
C ASP A 138 -12.69 -22.51 2.49
N GLY A 139 -11.60 -22.25 3.20
CA GLY A 139 -10.67 -23.27 3.67
C GLY A 139 -11.10 -24.03 4.91
N SER A 140 -10.23 -24.96 5.30
CA SER A 140 -10.45 -25.81 6.47
C SER A 140 -10.05 -25.17 7.81
N LEU A 141 -9.22 -24.12 7.77
CA LEU A 141 -8.79 -23.41 8.98
C LEU A 141 -9.93 -22.55 9.55
N ASP A 142 -10.30 -22.81 10.81
CA ASP A 142 -11.23 -21.98 11.55
C ASP A 142 -10.53 -20.72 12.08
N LEU A 143 -10.70 -19.59 11.37
CA LEU A 143 -10.09 -18.31 11.77
C LEU A 143 -10.57 -17.81 13.15
N ALA A 144 -11.66 -18.33 13.70
CA ALA A 144 -12.10 -18.00 15.05
C ALA A 144 -11.33 -18.77 16.14
N ASP A 145 -10.50 -19.77 15.81
CA ASP A 145 -9.69 -20.50 16.78
C ASP A 145 -8.46 -19.66 17.22
N PRO A 146 -8.40 -19.18 18.48
CA PRO A 146 -7.29 -18.39 18.99
C PRO A 146 -5.98 -19.18 19.03
N THR A 147 -6.02 -20.51 19.05
CA THR A 147 -4.82 -21.33 19.13
C THR A 147 -4.05 -21.40 17.80
N LEU A 148 -4.64 -20.90 16.70
CA LEU A 148 -4.00 -20.84 15.40
C LEU A 148 -2.85 -19.83 15.35
N TYR A 149 -2.92 -18.74 16.08
CA TYR A 149 -2.06 -17.57 15.85
C TYR A 149 -0.68 -17.60 16.54
N PRO A 150 -0.56 -18.05 17.80
CA PRO A 150 0.72 -18.04 18.50
C PRO A 150 1.78 -18.90 17.82
N LEU A 151 3.02 -18.38 17.75
CA LEU A 151 4.18 -19.14 17.28
C LEU A 151 4.35 -20.41 18.12
N ARG A 152 4.61 -21.55 17.46
CA ARG A 152 4.85 -22.83 18.13
C ARG A 152 6.33 -22.98 18.47
N ALA A 153 6.61 -23.47 19.66
CA ALA A 153 7.96 -23.75 20.15
C ALA A 153 7.92 -24.89 21.20
N SER A 154 9.06 -25.48 21.50
CA SER A 154 9.19 -26.60 22.46
C SER A 154 10.00 -26.18 23.69
N GLY A 155 9.76 -26.83 24.83
CA GLY A 155 10.36 -26.49 26.12
C GLY A 155 9.58 -25.41 26.88
N ASP A 156 10.15 -24.91 27.98
CA ASP A 156 9.59 -23.81 28.78
C ASP A 156 10.09 -22.44 28.31
N GLU A 157 11.26 -22.41 27.67
CA GLU A 157 11.84 -21.24 27.01
C GLU A 157 12.45 -21.65 25.67
N ALA A 158 12.39 -20.75 24.69
CA ALA A 158 13.01 -20.93 23.38
C ALA A 158 13.67 -19.62 22.91
N GLU A 159 14.78 -19.73 22.20
CA GLU A 159 15.31 -18.63 21.39
C GLU A 159 14.70 -18.72 19.99
N VAL A 160 14.01 -17.67 19.57
CA VAL A 160 13.28 -17.64 18.29
C VAL A 160 13.66 -16.41 17.48
N PRO A 161 13.68 -16.51 16.14
CA PRO A 161 13.88 -15.34 15.30
C PRO A 161 12.66 -14.43 15.32
N VAL A 162 12.91 -13.12 15.43
CA VAL A 162 11.92 -12.05 15.38
C VAL A 162 12.22 -11.18 14.17
N LEU A 163 11.19 -10.87 13.38
CA LEU A 163 11.25 -9.83 12.35
C LEU A 163 11.15 -8.46 13.04
N HIS A 164 12.24 -7.71 13.07
CA HIS A 164 12.26 -6.36 13.63
C HIS A 164 12.08 -5.32 12.53
N LEU A 165 11.02 -4.50 12.62
CA LEU A 165 10.82 -3.35 11.76
C LEU A 165 11.62 -2.17 12.30
N LYS A 166 12.73 -1.84 11.63
CA LYS A 166 13.56 -0.67 11.97
C LYS A 166 12.92 0.62 11.49
N THR A 167 12.25 0.55 10.34
CA THR A 167 11.43 1.61 9.76
C THR A 167 10.21 0.96 9.08
N THR A 168 9.35 1.77 8.46
CA THR A 168 8.21 1.28 7.67
C THR A 168 8.61 0.35 6.51
N VAL A 169 9.84 0.43 6.00
CA VAL A 169 10.30 -0.33 4.81
C VAL A 169 11.57 -1.16 5.04
N ILE A 170 12.24 -1.00 6.19
CA ILE A 170 13.47 -1.75 6.52
C ILE A 170 13.16 -2.69 7.68
N SER A 171 13.40 -3.98 7.44
CA SER A 171 13.34 -5.01 8.48
C SER A 171 14.68 -5.73 8.62
N GLU A 172 14.92 -6.26 9.82
CA GLU A 172 16.08 -7.07 10.13
C GLU A 172 15.68 -8.22 11.05
N ARG A 173 16.50 -9.28 11.09
CA ARG A 173 16.34 -10.35 12.06
C ARG A 173 16.90 -9.92 13.41
N ARG A 174 16.13 -10.12 14.47
CA ARG A 174 16.62 -10.09 15.86
C ARG A 174 16.17 -11.35 16.57
N ASP A 175 17.06 -12.01 17.27
CA ASP A 175 16.68 -13.21 18.04
C ASP A 175 16.20 -12.79 19.42
N ALA A 176 15.15 -13.44 19.92
CA ALA A 176 14.59 -13.17 21.23
C ALA A 176 14.37 -14.47 21.99
N ARG A 177 14.76 -14.47 23.26
CA ARG A 177 14.41 -15.53 24.21
C ARG A 177 12.99 -15.31 24.71
N VAL A 178 12.12 -16.29 24.54
CA VAL A 178 10.69 -16.20 24.88
C VAL A 178 10.26 -17.38 25.75
N ARG A 179 9.24 -17.15 26.59
CA ARG A 179 8.61 -18.24 27.34
C ARG A 179 7.64 -18.99 26.45
N VAL A 180 7.51 -20.28 26.72
CA VAL A 180 6.63 -21.19 26.00
C VAL A 180 5.66 -21.81 27.02
N ARG A 181 4.38 -21.84 26.68
CA ARG A 181 3.31 -22.47 27.47
C ARG A 181 2.44 -23.29 26.53
N ASP A 182 2.18 -24.55 26.89
CA ASP A 182 1.39 -25.47 26.08
C ASP A 182 1.88 -25.56 24.61
N GLY A 183 3.20 -25.57 24.40
CA GLY A 183 3.85 -25.62 23.09
C GLY A 183 3.71 -24.35 22.24
N ARG A 184 3.27 -23.24 22.84
CA ARG A 184 3.06 -21.94 22.18
C ARG A 184 3.84 -20.83 22.89
N VAL A 185 4.39 -19.91 22.13
CA VAL A 185 5.06 -18.73 22.68
C VAL A 185 4.05 -17.85 23.41
N ALA A 186 4.38 -17.42 24.63
CA ALA A 186 3.58 -16.49 25.43
C ALA A 186 4.27 -15.11 25.50
N LEU A 187 3.51 -14.03 25.23
CA LEU A 187 4.03 -12.66 25.11
C LEU A 187 3.72 -11.76 26.31
N ASP A 188 3.15 -12.34 27.37
CA ASP A 188 2.46 -11.64 28.47
C ASP A 188 3.35 -10.61 29.17
N GLU A 189 4.66 -10.85 29.25
CA GLU A 189 5.61 -9.99 29.97
C GLU A 189 6.44 -9.07 29.04
N ARG A 190 6.33 -9.21 27.71
CA ARG A 190 7.20 -8.49 26.76
C ARG A 190 6.42 -7.55 25.85
N ARG A 191 6.41 -6.26 26.22
CA ARG A 191 5.93 -5.18 25.34
C ARG A 191 6.79 -5.06 24.07
N GLY A 192 6.17 -4.65 22.97
CA GLY A 192 6.88 -4.48 21.68
C GLY A 192 7.10 -5.75 20.87
N LEU A 193 6.73 -6.93 21.38
CA LEU A 193 6.67 -8.17 20.60
C LEU A 193 5.22 -8.52 20.26
N LEU A 194 4.98 -8.87 19.00
CA LEU A 194 3.68 -9.29 18.46
C LEU A 194 3.81 -10.69 17.87
N HIS A 195 2.76 -11.51 17.99
CA HIS A 195 2.57 -12.63 17.09
C HIS A 195 2.20 -12.10 15.71
N ALA A 196 2.71 -12.77 14.69
CA ALA A 196 2.29 -12.61 13.31
C ALA A 196 1.92 -13.96 12.72
N ALA A 197 0.78 -14.01 12.06
CA ALA A 197 0.35 -15.16 11.30
C ALA A 197 -0.04 -14.73 9.89
N LEU A 198 0.51 -15.40 8.89
CA LEU A 198 0.07 -15.27 7.51
C LEU A 198 -0.76 -16.51 7.19
N VAL A 199 -2.06 -16.31 7.02
CA VAL A 199 -3.01 -17.37 6.69
C VAL A 199 -3.32 -17.30 5.21
N ASP A 200 -3.20 -18.43 4.52
CA ASP A 200 -3.58 -18.53 3.12
C ASP A 200 -5.02 -18.08 2.90
N ARG A 201 -5.26 -17.43 1.76
CA ARG A 201 -6.58 -17.00 1.28
C ARG A 201 -7.48 -18.19 1.01
N GLY A 202 -6.94 -19.35 0.63
CA GLY A 202 -7.72 -20.58 0.55
C GLY A 202 -7.97 -21.21 1.92
N GLY A 203 -7.41 -20.66 3.00
CA GLY A 203 -7.50 -21.21 4.35
C GLY A 203 -6.85 -22.60 4.49
N ASP A 204 -5.88 -22.91 3.63
CA ASP A 204 -5.24 -24.24 3.56
C ASP A 204 -3.97 -24.34 4.43
N TRP A 205 -3.26 -23.23 4.61
CA TRP A 205 -2.02 -23.20 5.37
C TRP A 205 -1.86 -21.91 6.18
N ILE A 206 -0.97 -21.98 7.17
CA ILE A 206 -0.65 -20.87 8.05
C ILE A 206 0.86 -20.86 8.35
N SER A 207 1.49 -19.70 8.20
CA SER A 207 2.86 -19.43 8.62
C SER A 207 2.85 -18.49 9.83
N ARG A 208 3.79 -18.67 10.76
CA ARG A 208 3.83 -17.94 12.03
C ARG A 208 5.21 -17.35 12.27
N ALA A 209 5.24 -16.15 12.84
CA ALA A 209 6.46 -15.47 13.23
C ALA A 209 6.21 -14.59 14.47
N LEU A 210 7.28 -14.01 14.99
CA LEU A 210 7.20 -12.87 15.88
C LEU A 210 7.64 -11.61 15.13
N VAL A 211 6.99 -10.49 15.42
CA VAL A 211 7.30 -9.16 14.86
C VAL A 211 7.55 -8.18 15.99
N SER A 212 8.47 -7.22 15.79
CA SER A 212 8.72 -6.11 16.72
C SER A 212 8.93 -4.80 15.97
N GLY A 213 8.85 -3.66 16.68
CA GLY A 213 9.02 -2.33 16.07
C GLY A 213 7.82 -1.83 15.27
N PHE A 214 6.63 -2.40 15.51
CA PHE A 214 5.39 -1.99 14.84
C PHE A 214 4.45 -1.23 15.80
N ALA A 215 3.88 -1.93 16.77
CA ALA A 215 2.98 -1.38 17.78
C ALA A 215 3.13 -2.18 19.07
N ASP A 216 3.33 -1.51 20.20
CA ASP A 216 3.76 -2.19 21.43
C ASP A 216 2.64 -2.96 22.15
N ASP A 217 1.40 -2.48 22.01
CA ASP A 217 0.22 -2.97 22.74
C ASP A 217 -0.93 -3.36 21.80
N LEU A 218 -0.62 -3.73 20.55
CA LEU A 218 -1.65 -4.19 19.61
C LEU A 218 -2.24 -5.53 20.07
N GLU A 219 -3.52 -5.53 20.45
CA GLU A 219 -4.21 -6.73 20.89
C GLU A 219 -4.50 -7.69 19.73
N GLY A 220 -5.18 -7.22 18.68
CA GLY A 220 -5.45 -7.98 17.48
C GLY A 220 -5.73 -7.09 16.27
N LEU A 221 -5.13 -7.43 15.14
CA LEU A 221 -5.34 -6.82 13.83
C LEU A 221 -5.37 -7.92 12.79
N ALA A 222 -6.28 -7.81 11.83
CA ALA A 222 -6.26 -8.62 10.62
C ALA A 222 -6.37 -7.73 9.39
N SER A 223 -5.67 -8.09 8.31
CA SER A 223 -5.69 -7.37 7.05
C SER A 223 -5.49 -8.29 5.86
N THR A 224 -6.35 -8.17 4.85
CA THR A 224 -6.09 -8.68 3.49
C THR A 224 -5.47 -7.62 2.58
N TYR A 225 -5.30 -6.38 3.07
CA TYR A 225 -4.63 -5.30 2.35
C TYR A 225 -3.12 -5.38 2.60
N ASN A 226 -2.46 -6.24 1.81
CA ASN A 226 -1.02 -6.43 1.81
C ASN A 226 -0.56 -7.03 0.46
N THR A 227 0.74 -6.99 0.19
CA THR A 227 1.31 -7.42 -1.10
C THR A 227 1.28 -8.94 -1.33
N THR A 228 1.08 -9.74 -0.28
CA THR A 228 0.99 -11.20 -0.42
C THR A 228 -0.39 -11.67 -0.85
N THR A 229 -1.41 -10.79 -0.76
CA THR A 229 -2.84 -11.11 -0.99
C THR A 229 -3.44 -12.15 -0.03
N GLN A 230 -2.69 -12.51 1.02
CA GLN A 230 -3.10 -13.44 2.07
C GLN A 230 -3.69 -12.69 3.27
N THR A 231 -4.26 -13.40 4.24
CA THR A 231 -4.75 -12.80 5.49
C THR A 231 -3.60 -12.68 6.48
N LEU A 232 -3.12 -11.46 6.70
CA LEU A 232 -2.12 -11.17 7.72
C LEU A 232 -2.82 -10.84 9.05
N VAL A 233 -2.46 -11.54 10.11
CA VAL A 233 -3.01 -11.34 11.46
C VAL A 233 -1.86 -11.03 12.42
N LEU A 234 -1.95 -9.91 13.14
CA LEU A 234 -0.95 -9.42 14.07
C LEU A 234 -1.58 -9.18 15.45
N GLY A 235 -0.84 -9.40 16.52
CA GLY A 235 -1.30 -9.01 17.86
C GLY A 235 -0.62 -9.75 19.00
N ARG A 236 -0.99 -9.37 20.22
CA ARG A 236 -0.49 -9.98 21.46
C ARG A 236 -1.51 -10.87 22.14
N ASN A 237 -2.80 -10.63 21.87
CA ASN A 237 -3.89 -11.38 22.47
C ASN A 237 -4.48 -12.34 21.41
N PRO A 238 -4.24 -13.66 21.51
CA PRO A 238 -4.71 -14.62 20.51
C PRO A 238 -6.23 -14.61 20.30
N ALA A 239 -7.01 -14.29 21.34
CA ALA A 239 -8.46 -14.15 21.23
C ALA A 239 -8.86 -12.88 20.45
N ALA A 240 -8.14 -11.78 20.62
CA ALA A 240 -8.35 -10.57 19.82
C ALA A 240 -7.92 -10.77 18.36
N MET A 241 -6.81 -11.46 18.13
CA MET A 241 -6.34 -11.85 16.79
C MET A 241 -7.38 -12.70 16.05
N ALA A 242 -7.94 -13.72 16.72
CA ALA A 242 -8.99 -14.57 16.16
C ALA A 242 -10.25 -13.77 15.80
N ARG A 243 -10.70 -12.88 16.71
CA ARG A 243 -11.83 -12.00 16.44
C ARG A 243 -11.57 -11.07 15.25
N ALA A 244 -10.38 -10.50 15.14
CA ALA A 244 -10.03 -9.64 14.01
C ALA A 244 -10.04 -10.41 12.69
N ALA A 245 -9.43 -11.60 12.65
CA ALA A 245 -9.39 -12.45 11.47
C ALA A 245 -10.79 -12.91 11.03
N ARG A 246 -11.61 -13.34 12.01
CA ARG A 246 -13.01 -13.69 11.76
C ARG A 246 -13.81 -12.50 11.22
N ARG A 247 -13.59 -11.30 11.77
CA ARG A 247 -14.28 -10.11 11.28
C ARG A 247 -13.91 -9.78 9.84
N VAL A 248 -12.64 -9.86 9.47
CA VAL A 248 -12.20 -9.67 8.07
C VAL A 248 -12.80 -10.72 7.14
N GLN A 249 -12.93 -11.97 7.57
CA GLN A 249 -13.65 -13.02 6.83
C GLN A 249 -15.12 -12.65 6.60
N GLU A 250 -15.83 -12.17 7.64
CA GLU A 250 -17.23 -11.74 7.54
C GLU A 250 -17.44 -10.55 6.60
N LEU A 251 -16.46 -9.63 6.55
CA LEU A 251 -16.47 -8.49 5.65
C LEU A 251 -16.14 -8.87 4.19
N GLY A 252 -15.70 -10.11 3.93
CA GLY A 252 -15.23 -10.54 2.61
C GLY A 252 -13.87 -9.92 2.23
N GLY A 253 -13.07 -9.52 3.21
CA GLY A 253 -11.80 -8.82 3.03
C GLY A 253 -11.79 -7.40 3.58
N GLY A 254 -10.59 -6.86 3.79
CA GLY A 254 -10.37 -5.53 4.36
C GLY A 254 -9.45 -5.58 5.57
N ILE A 255 -9.70 -4.67 6.51
CA ILE A 255 -8.92 -4.49 7.74
C ILE A 255 -9.87 -4.50 8.93
N ALA A 256 -9.50 -5.17 10.03
CA ALA A 256 -10.18 -5.06 11.32
C ALA A 256 -9.17 -4.98 12.46
N ILE A 257 -9.46 -4.13 13.46
CA ILE A 257 -8.67 -3.98 14.68
C ILE A 257 -9.58 -4.28 15.88
N VAL A 258 -9.08 -5.09 16.80
CA VAL A 258 -9.77 -5.49 18.02
C VAL A 258 -8.96 -5.03 19.22
N LYS A 259 -9.63 -4.41 20.18
CA LYS A 259 -9.08 -3.97 21.47
C LYS A 259 -10.15 -4.05 22.55
N ASP A 260 -9.78 -4.37 23.78
CA ASP A 260 -10.69 -4.44 24.94
C ASP A 260 -11.90 -5.37 24.68
N GLY A 261 -11.69 -6.44 23.91
CA GLY A 261 -12.71 -7.43 23.58
C GLY A 261 -13.63 -7.08 22.41
N GLY A 262 -13.59 -5.86 21.86
CA GLY A 262 -14.44 -5.41 20.76
C GLY A 262 -13.69 -4.97 19.51
N VAL A 263 -14.38 -4.93 18.37
CA VAL A 263 -13.85 -4.32 17.13
C VAL A 263 -13.90 -2.81 17.30
N THR A 264 -12.74 -2.16 17.28
CA THR A 264 -12.62 -0.69 17.44
C THR A 264 -12.51 0.04 16.12
N HIS A 265 -12.05 -0.65 15.07
CA HIS A 265 -11.98 -0.12 13.73
C HIS A 265 -12.15 -1.23 12.70
N GLU A 266 -12.85 -0.93 11.62
CA GLU A 266 -12.93 -1.78 10.44
C GLU A 266 -12.96 -0.94 9.16
N SER A 267 -12.31 -1.46 8.13
CA SER A 267 -12.32 -0.91 6.77
C SER A 267 -12.64 -2.07 5.83
N PRO A 268 -13.92 -2.23 5.44
CA PRO A 268 -14.31 -3.26 4.50
C PRO A 268 -13.67 -3.00 3.14
N SER A 269 -13.09 -4.04 2.55
CA SER A 269 -12.69 -4.00 1.14
C SER A 269 -13.36 -5.16 0.40
N PRO A 270 -14.70 -5.21 0.38
CA PRO A 270 -15.41 -6.22 -0.36
C PRO A 270 -15.09 -6.02 -1.84
N SER A 271 -14.80 -7.10 -2.56
CA SER A 271 -14.75 -7.01 -4.02
C SER A 271 -16.08 -6.47 -4.54
N PRO A 272 -16.08 -5.52 -5.50
CA PRO A 272 -17.32 -5.03 -6.08
C PRO A 272 -18.14 -6.20 -6.63
N ALA A 273 -19.43 -6.20 -6.32
CA ALA A 273 -20.38 -7.22 -6.74
C ALA A 273 -20.40 -7.37 -8.26
#